data_AF-A0A7S2CKP0-F1
#
_entry.id   AF-A0A7S2CKP0-F1
#
_cell.length_a   1.000
_cell.length_b   1.000
_cell.length_c   1.000
_cell.angle_alpha   90.00
_cell.angle_beta   90.00
_cell.angle_gamma   90.00
#
_symmetry.space_group_name_H-M   'P 1'
#
loop_
_entity.id
_entity.type
_entity.pdbx_description
1 polymer ?
#
loop_
_entity_poly.entity_id
_entity_poly.type
_entity_poly.pdbx_seq_one_letter_code
_entity_poly.pdbx_strand_id
1 'polypeptide(L)'
;APPAKRQRTVLEDAVEAPDPVSRTHAAVDAVIIGFMDALTSISERPLPKGSEAGTAADASAASSATPPATPGPATLAEVSGALSAKLAALDAAIESLPGLRRTPKEQMARLAELSVQIQEQEGTLRAKLEAAEEQLEVSKGVIKTLAQSMQGTAR
;
A
#
# COMPACT_ATOMS: atom_id res chain seq x y z
N ALA A 1 -10.74 -34.65 -9.52
CA ALA A 1 -9.86 -33.95 -8.56
C ALA A 1 -9.82 -32.47 -8.91
N PRO A 2 -10.27 -31.55 -8.04
CA PRO A 2 -10.12 -30.11 -8.29
C PRO A 2 -8.78 -29.60 -7.69
N PRO A 3 -8.12 -28.60 -8.31
CA PRO A 3 -6.81 -28.14 -7.87
C PRO A 3 -6.90 -27.09 -6.74
N ALA A 4 -6.55 -27.49 -5.52
CA ALA A 4 -6.43 -26.64 -4.33
C ALA A 4 -5.07 -25.93 -4.22
N LYS A 5 -4.65 -25.16 -5.25
CA LYS A 5 -3.30 -24.54 -5.26
C LYS A 5 -3.26 -23.06 -5.67
N ARG A 6 -4.20 -22.21 -5.23
CA ARG A 6 -4.13 -20.77 -5.56
C ARG A 6 -4.31 -19.78 -4.41
N GLN A 7 -4.50 -20.20 -3.16
CA GLN A 7 -4.77 -19.23 -2.06
C GLN A 7 -3.56 -18.90 -1.17
N ARG A 8 -2.43 -19.60 -1.30
CA ARG A 8 -1.31 -19.45 -0.36
C ARG A 8 -0.35 -18.30 -0.67
N THR A 9 -0.50 -17.62 -1.81
CA THR A 9 0.43 -16.57 -2.27
C THR A 9 -0.03 -15.14 -2.00
N VAL A 10 -1.24 -14.92 -1.45
CA VAL A 10 -1.77 -13.55 -1.29
C VAL A 10 -1.47 -12.96 0.10
N LEU A 11 -1.15 -13.79 1.09
CA LEU A 11 -0.88 -13.32 2.47
C LEU A 11 0.57 -12.86 2.69
N GLU A 12 1.53 -13.36 1.92
CA GLU A 12 2.96 -13.03 2.14
C GLU A 12 3.42 -11.77 1.40
N ASP A 13 2.73 -11.36 0.32
CA ASP A 13 3.00 -10.10 -0.40
C ASP A 13 2.39 -8.86 0.28
N ALA A 14 1.57 -9.03 1.33
CA ALA A 14 0.91 -7.92 2.03
C ALA A 14 1.79 -7.27 3.12
N VAL A 15 3.00 -7.78 3.35
CA VAL A 15 3.86 -7.41 4.49
C VAL A 15 4.67 -6.12 4.27
N GLU A 16 4.68 -5.56 3.05
CA GLU A 16 5.60 -4.45 2.74
C GLU A 16 4.94 -3.23 2.06
N ALA A 17 3.61 -3.11 2.14
CA ALA A 17 2.93 -1.87 1.77
C ALA A 17 2.49 -1.14 3.06
N PRO A 18 2.86 0.15 3.26
CA PRO A 18 2.33 0.93 4.37
C PRO A 18 0.80 0.90 4.33
N ASP A 19 0.20 0.72 5.51
CA ASP A 19 -1.25 0.63 5.64
C ASP A 19 -1.90 1.88 5.01
N PRO A 20 -3.11 1.74 4.42
CA PRO A 20 -3.71 2.79 3.62
C PRO A 20 -3.96 4.09 4.42
N VAL A 21 -4.13 4.00 5.74
CA VAL A 21 -4.28 5.16 6.62
C VAL A 21 -2.94 5.86 6.80
N SER A 22 -1.86 5.13 7.09
CA SER A 22 -0.51 5.70 7.16
C SER A 22 -0.06 6.30 5.83
N ARG A 23 -0.43 5.72 4.69
CA ARG A 23 -0.18 6.33 3.37
C ARG A 23 -0.90 7.66 3.20
N THR A 24 -2.14 7.75 3.68
CA THR A 24 -2.90 9.01 3.64
C THR A 24 -2.26 10.04 4.56
N HIS A 25 -1.84 9.65 5.76
CA HIS A 25 -1.13 10.53 6.69
C HIS A 25 0.17 11.07 6.08
N ALA A 26 0.99 10.18 5.49
CA ALA A 26 2.22 10.58 4.82
C ALA A 26 1.98 11.52 3.63
N ALA A 27 0.88 11.34 2.88
CA ALA A 27 0.49 12.25 1.81
C ALA A 27 0.07 13.63 2.34
N VAL A 28 -0.65 13.68 3.46
CA VAL A 28 -0.98 14.94 4.16
C VAL A 28 0.31 15.65 4.60
N ASP A 29 1.23 14.94 5.25
CA ASP A 29 2.51 15.49 5.69
C ASP A 29 3.31 16.04 4.49
N ALA A 30 3.34 15.31 3.38
CA ALA A 30 4.03 15.74 2.16
C ALA A 30 3.46 17.05 1.58
N VAL A 31 2.12 17.23 1.62
CA VAL A 31 1.44 18.48 1.22
C VAL A 31 1.82 19.62 2.15
N ILE A 32 1.77 19.41 3.47
CA ILE A 32 2.10 20.43 4.48
C ILE A 32 3.55 20.88 4.31
N ILE A 33 4.49 19.95 4.23
CA ILE A 33 5.92 20.24 4.03
C ILE A 33 6.10 21.00 2.71
N GLY A 34 5.49 20.51 1.62
CA GLY A 34 5.60 21.17 0.31
C GLY A 34 5.04 22.59 0.29
N PHE A 35 3.97 22.86 1.05
CA PHE A 35 3.42 24.20 1.21
C PHE A 35 4.32 25.11 2.05
N MET A 36 4.92 24.60 3.12
CA MET A 36 5.89 25.36 3.93
C MET A 36 7.15 25.70 3.13
N ASP A 37 7.71 24.73 2.39
CA ASP A 37 8.86 24.94 1.51
C ASP A 37 8.56 26.00 0.43
N ALA A 38 7.34 25.97 -0.12
CA ALA A 38 6.86 26.96 -1.07
C ALA A 38 6.85 28.38 -0.48
N LEU A 39 6.31 28.55 0.74
CA LEU A 39 6.28 29.84 1.42
C LEU A 39 7.69 30.35 1.72
N THR A 40 8.59 29.49 2.19
CA THR A 40 9.99 29.85 2.45
C THR A 40 10.68 30.31 1.16
N SER A 41 10.54 29.55 0.07
CA SER A 41 11.12 29.89 -1.25
C SER A 41 10.59 31.21 -1.83
N ILE A 42 9.31 31.53 -1.59
CA ILE A 42 8.73 32.82 -1.98
C ILE A 42 9.27 33.95 -1.09
N SER A 43 9.42 33.72 0.22
CA SER A 43 9.87 34.72 1.18
C SER A 43 11.35 35.11 1.02
N GLU A 44 12.19 34.18 0.56
CA GLU A 44 13.62 34.38 0.33
C GLU A 44 13.91 35.06 -1.03
N ARG A 45 12.87 35.25 -1.85
CA ARG A 45 13.01 35.88 -3.17
C ARG A 45 13.22 37.39 -3.00
N PRO A 46 14.34 37.96 -3.49
CA PRO A 46 14.60 39.39 -3.33
C PRO A 46 13.50 40.21 -4.03
N LEU A 47 12.93 41.16 -3.28
CA LEU A 47 11.94 42.12 -3.79
C LEU A 47 12.45 42.75 -5.09
N PRO A 48 11.63 42.84 -6.15
CA PRO A 48 12.01 43.62 -7.33
C PRO A 48 12.16 45.07 -6.88
N LYS A 49 13.39 45.58 -6.86
CA LYS A 49 13.64 47.02 -6.69
C LYS A 49 12.91 47.74 -7.81
N GLY A 50 12.08 48.73 -7.45
CA GLY A 50 11.39 49.57 -8.40
C GLY A 50 12.35 50.11 -9.45
N SER A 51 12.08 49.81 -10.72
CA SER A 51 12.77 50.46 -11.82
C SER A 51 11.99 51.72 -12.16
N GLU A 52 12.52 52.84 -11.68
CA GLU A 52 12.27 54.14 -12.27
C GLU A 52 12.55 54.11 -13.78
N ALA A 53 11.88 55.00 -14.49
CA ALA A 53 12.02 55.22 -15.93
C ALA A 53 13.46 55.56 -16.32
N GLY A 54 13.93 55.02 -17.45
CA GLY A 54 15.23 55.35 -18.02
C GLY A 54 15.42 54.79 -19.41
N THR A 55 15.21 55.65 -20.40
CA THR A 55 15.43 55.44 -21.84
C THR A 55 16.81 54.91 -22.20
N ALA A 56 16.84 54.18 -23.32
CA ALA A 56 17.98 53.56 -23.97
C ALA A 56 19.28 54.39 -24.06
N ALA A 57 20.42 53.72 -23.89
CA ALA A 57 21.64 53.97 -24.66
C ALA A 57 22.57 52.75 -24.63
N ASP A 58 23.19 52.53 -25.79
CA ASP A 58 24.05 51.46 -26.26
C ASP A 58 25.48 51.48 -25.66
N ALA A 59 26.14 50.31 -25.52
CA ALA A 59 27.59 50.08 -25.70
C ALA A 59 28.06 48.65 -25.31
N SER A 60 28.25 47.81 -26.33
CA SER A 60 29.43 46.97 -26.62
C SER A 60 30.25 46.23 -25.54
N ALA A 61 30.24 44.89 -25.67
CA ALA A 61 31.34 43.90 -25.62
C ALA A 61 32.28 43.75 -24.40
N ALA A 62 32.25 42.56 -23.77
CA ALA A 62 33.39 41.63 -23.63
C ALA A 62 33.04 40.32 -22.88
N SER A 63 33.71 39.26 -23.29
CA SER A 63 33.64 37.85 -22.86
C SER A 63 33.90 37.58 -21.36
N SER A 64 33.17 36.65 -20.75
CA SER A 64 33.70 35.37 -20.21
C SER A 64 32.81 34.76 -19.11
N ALA A 65 32.87 33.43 -19.03
CA ALA A 65 32.38 32.56 -17.95
C ALA A 65 30.86 32.31 -17.88
N THR A 66 30.45 31.18 -18.45
CA THR A 66 29.24 30.45 -18.07
C THR A 66 29.29 30.19 -16.56
N PRO A 67 28.34 30.69 -15.75
CA PRO A 67 28.27 30.35 -14.34
C PRO A 67 27.88 28.86 -14.20
N PRO A 68 28.34 28.18 -13.14
CA PRO A 68 27.90 26.82 -12.86
C PRO A 68 26.38 26.83 -12.67
N ALA A 69 25.71 25.80 -13.18
CA ALA A 69 24.29 25.53 -12.98
C ALA A 69 24.01 25.38 -11.47
N THR A 70 23.90 26.52 -10.81
CA THR A 70 23.42 26.65 -9.45
C THR A 70 21.91 26.47 -9.59
N PRO A 71 21.26 25.53 -8.86
CA PRO A 71 19.82 25.39 -8.93
C PRO A 71 19.23 26.74 -8.49
N GLY A 72 18.70 27.49 -9.45
CA GLY A 72 18.01 28.73 -9.16
C GLY A 72 16.81 28.44 -8.25
N PRO A 73 16.32 29.45 -7.50
CA PRO A 73 15.11 29.27 -6.70
C PRO A 73 14.00 28.76 -7.62
N ALA A 74 13.37 27.64 -7.23
CA ALA A 74 12.30 27.00 -7.98
C ALA A 74 11.30 28.06 -8.46
N THR A 75 10.89 27.97 -9.72
CA THR A 75 9.95 28.94 -10.28
C THR A 75 8.60 28.78 -9.59
N LEU A 76 7.82 29.86 -9.49
CA LEU A 76 6.48 29.78 -8.90
C LEU A 76 5.59 28.75 -9.63
N ALA A 77 5.82 28.55 -10.93
CA ALA A 77 5.18 27.50 -11.72
C ALA A 77 5.61 26.08 -11.30
N GLU A 78 6.90 25.85 -11.03
CA GLU A 78 7.40 24.56 -10.52
C GLU A 78 6.86 24.28 -9.12
N VAL A 79 6.85 25.28 -8.24
CA VAL A 79 6.33 25.17 -6.88
C VAL A 79 4.82 24.87 -6.91
N SER A 80 4.07 25.59 -7.73
CA SER A 80 2.63 25.34 -7.95
C SER A 80 2.39 23.94 -8.51
N GLY A 81 3.17 23.52 -9.51
CA GLY A 81 3.05 22.19 -10.12
C GLY A 81 3.35 21.06 -9.14
N ALA A 82 4.40 21.22 -8.32
CA ALA A 82 4.76 20.26 -7.28
C ALA A 82 3.67 20.16 -6.19
N LEU A 83 3.08 21.27 -5.77
CA LEU A 83 1.98 21.27 -4.81
C LEU A 83 0.72 20.62 -5.39
N SER A 84 0.37 20.92 -6.64
CA SER A 84 -0.75 20.25 -7.34
C SER A 84 -0.55 18.75 -7.46
N ALA A 85 0.67 18.29 -7.76
CA ALA A 85 0.99 16.86 -7.81
C ALA A 85 0.82 16.18 -6.45
N LYS A 86 1.24 16.85 -5.36
CA LYS A 86 1.06 16.34 -3.99
C LYS A 86 -0.42 16.27 -3.59
N LEU A 87 -1.23 17.25 -3.98
CA LEU A 87 -2.69 17.22 -3.75
C LEU A 87 -3.36 16.08 -4.52
N ALA A 88 -3.00 15.87 -5.78
CA ALA A 88 -3.51 14.74 -6.57
C ALA A 88 -3.12 13.37 -5.95
N ALA A 89 -1.92 13.27 -5.39
CA ALA A 89 -1.48 12.06 -4.67
C ALA A 89 -2.28 11.85 -3.36
N LEU A 90 -2.63 12.92 -2.65
CA LEU A 90 -3.49 12.86 -1.48
C LEU A 90 -4.91 12.42 -1.84
N ASP A 91 -5.50 12.97 -2.90
CA ASP A 91 -6.83 12.57 -3.37
C ASP A 91 -6.87 11.07 -3.71
N ALA A 92 -5.86 10.59 -4.45
CA ALA A 92 -5.73 9.16 -4.77
C ALA A 92 -5.55 8.29 -3.50
N ALA A 93 -4.81 8.78 -2.49
CA ALA A 93 -4.64 8.07 -1.22
C ALA A 93 -5.96 7.97 -0.46
N ILE A 94 -6.73 9.06 -0.38
CA ILE A 94 -8.06 9.09 0.24
C ILE A 94 -9.01 8.13 -0.47
N GLU A 95 -9.10 8.19 -1.81
CA GLU A 95 -9.97 7.29 -2.58
C GLU A 95 -9.63 5.80 -2.39
N SER A 96 -8.36 5.49 -2.09
CA SER A 96 -7.90 4.14 -1.82
C SER A 96 -8.22 3.62 -0.41
N LEU A 97 -8.79 4.45 0.48
CA LEU A 97 -9.10 4.05 1.84
C LEU A 97 -10.17 2.93 1.86
N PRO A 98 -9.85 1.77 2.47
CA PRO A 98 -10.79 0.66 2.52
C PRO A 98 -12.01 1.03 3.35
N GLY A 99 -13.19 0.76 2.81
CA GLY A 99 -14.44 1.01 3.52
C GLY A 99 -14.88 2.47 3.54
N LEU A 100 -14.17 3.40 2.87
CA LEU A 100 -14.56 4.81 2.79
C LEU A 100 -15.99 5.02 2.26
N ARG A 101 -16.43 4.16 1.34
CA ARG A 101 -17.77 4.20 0.73
C ARG A 101 -18.84 3.42 1.51
N ARG A 102 -18.47 2.74 2.61
CA ARG A 102 -19.40 1.92 3.39
C ARG A 102 -19.85 2.63 4.64
N THR A 103 -21.13 2.51 4.95
CA THR A 103 -21.64 2.98 6.25
C THR A 103 -21.22 2.02 7.37
N PRO A 104 -21.14 2.47 8.63
CA PRO A 104 -20.87 1.57 9.77
C PRO A 104 -21.84 0.38 9.83
N LYS A 105 -23.10 0.58 9.47
CA LYS A 105 -24.11 -0.48 9.43
C LYS A 105 -23.78 -1.56 8.39
N GLU A 106 -23.36 -1.17 7.20
CA GLU A 106 -22.93 -2.11 6.14
C GLU A 106 -21.66 -2.86 6.53
N GLN A 107 -20.71 -2.17 7.18
CA GLN A 107 -19.50 -2.80 7.69
C GLN A 107 -19.82 -3.86 8.74
N MET A 108 -20.72 -3.55 9.68
CA MET A 108 -21.18 -4.50 10.70
C MET A 108 -21.95 -5.68 10.11
N ALA A 109 -22.84 -5.43 9.14
CA ALA A 109 -23.55 -6.50 8.44
C ALA A 109 -22.57 -7.45 7.72
N ARG A 110 -21.54 -6.90 7.07
CA ARG A 110 -20.49 -7.69 6.42
C ARG A 110 -19.67 -8.49 7.43
N LEU A 111 -19.37 -7.93 8.60
CA LEU A 111 -18.68 -8.66 9.67
C LEU A 111 -19.53 -9.83 10.19
N ALA A 112 -20.83 -9.64 10.36
CA ALA A 112 -21.74 -10.71 10.77
C ALA A 112 -21.82 -11.83 9.72
N GLU A 113 -21.93 -11.46 8.44
CA GLU A 113 -21.92 -12.41 7.32
C GLU A 113 -20.62 -13.22 7.28
N LEU A 114 -19.47 -12.54 7.36
CA LEU A 114 -18.16 -13.20 7.37
C LEU A 114 -18.00 -14.12 8.58
N SER A 115 -18.51 -13.72 9.75
CA SER A 115 -18.49 -14.55 10.96
C SER A 115 -19.26 -15.86 10.74
N VAL A 116 -20.45 -15.80 10.15
CA VAL A 116 -21.25 -17.01 9.82
C VAL A 116 -20.51 -17.89 8.83
N GLN A 117 -19.95 -17.32 7.76
CA GLN A 117 -19.20 -18.08 6.76
C GLN A 117 -17.97 -18.78 7.38
N ILE A 118 -17.25 -18.11 8.29
CA ILE A 118 -16.12 -18.71 9.00
C ILE A 118 -16.59 -19.87 9.87
N GLN A 119 -17.68 -19.72 10.62
CA GLN A 119 -18.23 -20.79 11.46
C GLN A 119 -18.64 -22.01 10.62
N GLU A 120 -19.29 -21.81 9.48
CA GLU A 120 -19.66 -22.89 8.56
C GLU A 120 -18.42 -23.60 7.99
N GLN A 121 -17.39 -22.84 7.60
CA GLN A 121 -16.13 -23.40 7.12
C GLN A 121 -15.41 -24.19 8.21
N GLU A 122 -15.34 -23.68 9.44
CA GLU A 122 -14.77 -24.39 10.57
C GLU A 122 -15.52 -25.70 10.86
N GLY A 123 -16.87 -25.68 10.84
CA GLY A 123 -17.67 -26.89 11.00
C GLY A 123 -17.37 -27.93 9.93
N THR A 124 -17.27 -27.49 8.67
CA THR A 124 -16.90 -28.35 7.55
C THR A 124 -15.50 -28.95 7.71
N LEU A 125 -14.53 -28.15 8.17
CA LEU A 125 -13.16 -28.61 8.41
C LEU A 125 -13.10 -29.60 9.58
N ARG A 126 -13.85 -29.36 10.65
CA ARG A 126 -13.96 -30.29 11.79
C ARG A 126 -14.54 -31.64 11.36
N ALA A 127 -15.63 -31.65 10.58
CA ALA A 127 -16.21 -32.91 10.09
C ALA A 127 -15.25 -33.68 9.16
N LYS A 128 -14.49 -32.97 8.32
CA LYS A 128 -13.44 -33.59 7.48
C LYS A 128 -12.29 -34.15 8.31
N LEU A 129 -11.91 -33.46 9.38
CA LEU A 129 -10.88 -33.93 10.30
C LEU A 129 -11.32 -35.22 10.98
N GLU A 130 -12.52 -35.25 11.54
CA GLU A 130 -13.10 -36.43 12.19
C GLU A 130 -13.14 -37.64 11.24
N ALA A 131 -13.65 -37.45 10.02
CA ALA A 131 -13.67 -38.51 9.01
C ALA A 131 -12.25 -39.01 8.65
N ALA A 132 -11.26 -38.13 8.61
CA ALA A 132 -9.87 -38.51 8.36
C ALA A 132 -9.26 -39.27 9.55
N GLU A 133 -9.60 -38.89 10.78
CA GLU A 133 -9.18 -39.59 12.00
C GLU A 133 -9.79 -41.00 12.09
N GLU A 134 -11.07 -41.16 11.75
CA GLU A 134 -11.71 -42.48 11.65
C GLU A 134 -11.04 -43.36 10.60
N GLN A 135 -10.79 -42.81 9.40
CA GLN A 135 -10.09 -43.54 8.33
C GLN A 135 -8.68 -43.96 8.74
N LEU A 136 -7.98 -43.11 9.50
CA LEU A 136 -6.66 -43.42 10.04
C LEU A 136 -6.75 -44.59 11.03
N GLU A 137 -7.74 -44.60 11.91
CA GLU A 137 -7.90 -45.66 12.90
C GLU A 137 -8.26 -47.00 12.26
N VAL A 138 -9.15 -46.99 11.26
CA VAL A 138 -9.44 -48.17 10.43
C VAL A 138 -8.15 -48.69 9.77
N SER A 139 -7.36 -47.79 9.19
CA SER A 139 -6.10 -48.15 8.52
C SER A 139 -5.09 -48.79 9.49
N LYS A 140 -4.95 -48.25 10.71
CA LYS A 140 -4.11 -48.85 11.76
C LYS A 140 -4.58 -50.26 12.13
N GLY A 141 -5.89 -50.48 12.23
CA GLY A 141 -6.49 -51.79 12.50
C GLY A 141 -6.17 -52.83 11.41
N VAL A 142 -6.28 -52.44 10.14
CA VAL A 142 -5.90 -53.28 8.99
C VAL A 142 -4.41 -53.64 9.03
N ILE A 143 -3.53 -52.65 9.24
CA ILE A 143 -2.09 -52.88 9.32
C ILE A 143 -1.73 -53.83 10.47
N LYS A 144 -2.35 -53.66 11.63
CA LYS A 144 -2.15 -54.55 12.79
C LYS A 144 -2.57 -55.99 12.48
N THR A 145 -3.72 -56.17 11.83
CA THR A 145 -4.23 -57.49 11.44
C THR A 145 -3.31 -58.17 10.41
N LEU A 146 -2.83 -57.40 9.42
CA LEU A 146 -1.86 -57.89 8.44
C LEU A 146 -0.53 -58.28 9.08
N ALA A 147 -0.03 -57.49 10.02
CA ALA A 147 1.20 -57.82 10.74
C ALA A 147 1.07 -59.13 11.55
N GLN A 148 -0.09 -59.35 12.18
CA GLN A 148 -0.37 -60.58 12.93
C GLN A 148 -0.46 -61.81 12.02
N SER A 149 -1.11 -61.70 10.85
CA SER A 149 -1.23 -62.83 9.91
C SER A 149 0.13 -63.23 9.31
N MET A 150 1.01 -62.26 9.03
CA MET A 150 2.38 -62.51 8.57
C MET A 150 3.26 -63.17 9.64
N GLN A 151 3.07 -62.83 10.92
CA GLN A 151 3.79 -63.49 12.02
C GLN A 151 3.31 -64.94 12.25
N GLY A 152 2.02 -65.22 12.02
CA GLY A 152 1.45 -66.55 12.15
C GLY A 152 1.83 -67.53 11.03
N THR A 153 2.23 -67.03 9.85
CA THR A 153 2.66 -67.84 8.70
C THR A 153 4.15 -68.17 8.69
N ALA A 154 4.94 -67.60 9.61
CA ALA A 154 6.38 -67.82 9.72
C ALA A 154 6.78 -68.88 10.78
N ARG A 155 5.81 -69.67 11.28
CA ARG A 155 6.01 -70.82 12.19
C ARG A 155 5.51 -72.08 11.53
#